data_AF-A0A9E3I0R9-F1
#
_entry.id   AF-A0A9E3I0R9-F1
#
_cell.length_a   1.000
_cell.length_b   1.000
_cell.length_c   1.000
_cell.angle_alpha   90.00
_cell.angle_beta   90.00
_cell.angle_gamma   90.00
#
_symmetry.space_group_name_H-M   'P 1'
#
loop_
_entity.id
_entity.type
_entity.pdbx_description
1 polymer ?
#
loop_
_entity_poly.entity_id
_entity_poly.type
_entity_poly.pdbx_seq_one_letter_code
_entity_poly.pdbx_strand_id
1 'polypeptide(L)'
;MGHMRLGVLSTSRKWIQVVDELRLGVDVGTVAASAAEAAEASLQAASNDPAFLHAFWLLTQVPLAARGPDFADNLRRLGVQAPNQPSLMDVVAAISGAVDHYAREQGGRTDLGEMAQMAAIESLTTLVGPDLPSLFEPNAGEVQRAIGRFAGGDRFSALAREFFSRLTQRSLDYYLSRELGKHIGPGERFRDDAARAQFDDALDRHCWEASRIVETFAGGWYGKNVYQGDGLTPDAIRKFAPVAFKKIRAELQRRRDAEE
;
A
#
# COMPACT_ATOMS: atom_id res chain seq x y z
N MET A 1 7.74 -18.72 15.51
CA MET A 1 8.75 -19.32 14.60
C MET A 1 8.69 -18.59 13.28
N GLY A 2 9.67 -17.72 13.01
CA GLY A 2 9.67 -16.85 11.82
C GLY A 2 11.05 -16.25 11.62
N HIS A 3 12.05 -17.10 11.35
CA HIS A 3 13.32 -16.63 10.83
C HIS A 3 13.24 -16.68 9.30
N MET A 4 12.63 -15.65 8.69
CA MET A 4 12.93 -15.39 7.28
C MET A 4 14.42 -15.07 7.23
N ARG A 5 15.21 -15.98 6.66
CA ARG A 5 16.64 -15.76 6.43
C ARG A 5 16.77 -14.70 5.34
N LEU A 6 16.81 -13.45 5.79
CA LEU A 6 16.95 -12.23 5.00
C LEU A 6 18.30 -12.22 4.29
N GLY A 7 18.29 -12.32 2.96
CA GLY A 7 19.48 -12.03 2.14
C GLY A 7 19.43 -12.56 0.71
N VAL A 8 18.66 -13.61 0.41
CA VAL A 8 18.69 -14.25 -0.91
C VAL A 8 17.28 -14.28 -1.50
N LEU A 9 17.14 -13.85 -2.76
CA LEU A 9 15.95 -14.05 -3.57
C LEU A 9 15.61 -15.55 -3.60
N SER A 10 14.31 -15.88 -3.56
CA SER A 10 13.89 -17.28 -3.61
C SER A 10 14.38 -17.93 -4.90
N THR A 11 14.88 -19.17 -4.82
CA THR A 11 15.36 -19.95 -5.98
C THR A 11 14.22 -20.61 -6.77
N SER A 12 13.01 -20.05 -6.70
CA SER A 12 11.86 -20.58 -7.44
C SER A 12 12.04 -20.35 -8.93
N ARG A 13 11.41 -21.21 -9.76
CA ARG A 13 11.43 -21.04 -11.22
C ARG A 13 10.95 -19.65 -11.67
N LYS A 14 9.94 -19.10 -10.98
CA LYS A 14 9.41 -17.77 -11.28
C LYS A 14 10.41 -16.65 -10.99
N TRP A 15 11.16 -16.75 -9.89
CA TRP A 15 12.20 -15.76 -9.57
C TRP A 15 13.42 -15.89 -10.48
N ILE A 16 13.78 -17.12 -10.89
CA ILE A 16 14.84 -17.32 -11.90
C ILE A 16 14.46 -16.62 -13.22
N GLN A 17 13.20 -16.77 -13.67
CA GLN A 17 12.71 -16.08 -14.85
C GLN A 17 12.84 -14.55 -14.73
N VAL A 18 12.45 -13.96 -13.60
CA VAL A 18 12.60 -12.51 -13.36
C VAL A 18 14.06 -12.07 -13.45
N VAL A 19 15.00 -12.86 -12.90
CA VAL A 19 16.44 -12.58 -12.99
C VAL A 19 16.93 -12.65 -14.44
N ASP A 20 16.46 -13.64 -15.21
CA ASP A 20 16.83 -13.77 -16.63
C ASP A 20 16.26 -12.62 -17.46
N GLU A 21 15.02 -12.18 -17.20
CA GLU A 21 14.40 -11.00 -17.83
C GLU A 21 15.19 -9.71 -17.52
N LEU A 22 15.68 -9.57 -16.28
CA LEU A 22 16.57 -8.47 -15.90
C LEU A 22 17.86 -8.51 -16.74
N ARG A 23 18.54 -9.66 -16.79
CA ARG A 23 19.77 -9.84 -17.58
C ARG A 23 19.59 -9.56 -19.07
N LEU A 24 18.48 -9.98 -19.64
CA LEU A 24 18.17 -9.80 -21.06
C LEU A 24 17.73 -8.38 -21.42
N GLY A 25 17.58 -7.49 -20.43
CA GLY A 25 17.15 -6.11 -20.69
C GLY A 25 15.70 -6.00 -21.15
N VAL A 26 14.84 -6.96 -20.79
CA VAL A 26 13.41 -6.96 -21.13
C VAL A 26 12.73 -5.72 -20.55
N ASP A 27 11.66 -5.24 -21.18
CA ASP A 27 10.92 -4.06 -20.74
C ASP A 27 10.43 -4.16 -19.28
N VAL A 28 10.18 -3.01 -18.67
CA VAL A 28 9.78 -2.91 -17.25
C VAL A 28 8.41 -3.52 -16.99
N GLY A 29 7.48 -3.48 -17.94
CA GLY A 29 6.13 -4.03 -17.80
C GLY A 29 6.18 -5.54 -17.66
N THR A 30 6.97 -6.21 -18.49
CA THR A 30 7.23 -7.65 -18.39
C THR A 30 7.88 -8.01 -17.06
N VAL A 31 8.94 -7.30 -16.65
CA VAL A 31 9.60 -7.56 -15.36
C VAL A 31 8.64 -7.35 -14.20
N ALA A 32 7.81 -6.31 -14.24
CA ALA A 32 6.81 -6.03 -13.21
C ALA A 32 5.75 -7.14 -13.12
N ALA A 33 5.23 -7.59 -14.26
CA ALA A 33 4.25 -8.67 -14.35
C ALA A 33 4.81 -9.99 -13.83
N SER A 34 6.01 -10.37 -14.26
CA SER A 34 6.72 -11.57 -13.81
C SER A 34 7.08 -11.50 -12.33
N ALA A 35 7.54 -10.35 -11.84
CA ALA A 35 7.84 -10.14 -10.41
C ALA A 35 6.58 -10.23 -9.54
N ALA A 36 5.46 -9.63 -9.98
CA ALA A 36 4.18 -9.74 -9.28
C ALA A 36 3.63 -11.17 -9.27
N GLU A 37 3.86 -11.92 -10.35
CA GLU A 37 3.52 -13.34 -10.40
C GLU A 37 4.42 -14.19 -9.48
N ALA A 38 5.72 -13.89 -9.42
CA ALA A 38 6.66 -14.55 -8.53
C ALA A 38 6.37 -14.26 -7.05
N ALA A 39 5.89 -13.04 -6.75
CA ALA A 39 5.52 -12.58 -5.42
C ALA A 39 4.09 -12.99 -4.99
N GLU A 40 3.28 -13.61 -5.85
CA GLU A 40 1.85 -13.86 -5.58
C GLU A 40 1.61 -14.56 -4.24
N ALA A 41 2.28 -15.68 -3.99
CA ALA A 41 2.07 -16.45 -2.77
C ALA A 41 2.42 -15.63 -1.52
N SER A 42 3.48 -14.82 -1.61
CA SER A 42 3.89 -13.92 -0.54
C SER A 42 2.89 -12.79 -0.33
N LEU A 43 2.39 -12.16 -1.39
CA LEU A 43 1.34 -11.11 -1.34
C LEU A 43 -0.02 -11.63 -0.84
N GLN A 44 -0.35 -12.88 -1.14
CA GLN A 44 -1.55 -13.54 -0.60
C GLN A 44 -1.40 -13.90 0.87
N ALA A 45 -0.27 -14.50 1.25
CA ALA A 45 0.03 -14.80 2.66
C ALA A 45 0.06 -13.51 3.50
N ALA A 46 0.62 -12.45 2.92
CA ALA A 46 0.65 -11.09 3.43
C ALA A 46 -0.72 -10.50 3.74
N SER A 47 -1.78 -10.90 3.03
CA SER A 47 -3.14 -10.45 3.33
C SER A 47 -3.68 -10.99 4.66
N ASN A 48 -2.94 -11.88 5.34
CA ASN A 48 -3.22 -12.34 6.70
C ASN A 48 -2.31 -11.70 7.75
N ASP A 49 -1.40 -10.81 7.35
CA ASP A 49 -0.50 -10.12 8.27
C ASP A 49 -1.30 -9.17 9.19
N PRO A 50 -1.13 -9.25 10.52
CA PRO A 50 -1.90 -8.44 11.46
C PRO A 50 -1.70 -6.93 11.27
N ALA A 51 -0.48 -6.48 11.01
CA ALA A 51 -0.17 -5.07 10.84
C ALA A 51 -0.75 -4.53 9.54
N PHE A 52 -0.66 -5.30 8.44
CA PHE A 52 -1.33 -4.98 7.19
C PHE A 52 -2.85 -4.84 7.37
N LEU A 53 -3.50 -5.83 7.99
CA LEU A 53 -4.95 -5.81 8.20
C LEU A 53 -5.37 -4.61 9.06
N HIS A 54 -4.60 -4.30 10.11
CA HIS A 54 -4.89 -3.17 10.98
C HIS A 54 -4.66 -1.82 10.30
N ALA A 55 -3.57 -1.66 9.55
CA ALA A 55 -3.29 -0.46 8.78
C ALA A 55 -4.40 -0.16 7.77
N PHE A 56 -4.82 -1.16 6.98
CA PHE A 56 -5.91 -0.97 6.03
C PHE A 56 -7.26 -0.76 6.74
N TRP A 57 -7.52 -1.45 7.85
CA TRP A 57 -8.71 -1.19 8.66
C TRP A 57 -8.75 0.25 9.17
N LEU A 58 -7.64 0.80 9.67
CA LEU A 58 -7.57 2.21 10.09
C LEU A 58 -7.85 3.18 8.93
N LEU A 59 -7.38 2.90 7.72
CA LEU A 59 -7.73 3.70 6.54
C LEU A 59 -9.23 3.71 6.24
N THR A 60 -9.95 2.66 6.64
CA THR A 60 -11.41 2.61 6.51
C THR A 60 -12.14 3.36 7.64
N GLN A 61 -11.60 3.30 8.87
CA GLN A 61 -12.25 3.80 10.08
C GLN A 61 -11.95 5.27 10.39
N VAL A 62 -10.72 5.72 10.19
CA VAL A 62 -10.30 7.09 10.50
C VAL A 62 -11.15 8.14 9.76
N PRO A 63 -11.45 7.98 8.46
CA PRO A 63 -12.39 8.87 7.78
C PRO A 63 -13.80 8.87 8.39
N LEU A 64 -14.30 7.72 8.86
CA LEU A 64 -15.62 7.62 9.50
C LEU A 64 -15.63 8.32 10.86
N ALA A 65 -14.58 8.11 11.66
CA ALA A 65 -14.38 8.79 12.95
C ALA A 65 -14.38 10.32 12.80
N ALA A 66 -13.86 10.83 11.69
CA ALA A 66 -13.82 12.26 11.39
C ALA A 66 -15.19 12.88 11.06
N ARG A 67 -16.23 12.08 10.78
CA ARG A 67 -17.61 12.60 10.58
C ARG A 67 -18.32 12.98 11.87
N GLY A 68 -17.89 12.43 13.00
CA GLY A 68 -18.48 12.73 14.32
C GLY A 68 -18.03 14.08 14.88
N PRO A 69 -18.71 14.63 15.91
CA PRO A 69 -18.36 15.92 16.50
C PRO A 69 -16.99 15.91 17.21
N ASP A 70 -16.61 14.79 17.84
CA ASP A 70 -15.40 14.68 18.65
C ASP A 70 -14.34 13.79 17.98
N PHE A 71 -13.65 14.34 16.98
CA PHE A 71 -12.69 13.57 16.17
C PHE A 71 -11.56 12.94 16.99
N ALA A 72 -10.93 13.70 17.90
CA ALA A 72 -9.84 13.20 18.72
C ALA A 72 -10.27 12.03 19.63
N ASP A 73 -11.46 12.11 20.24
CA ASP A 73 -12.00 11.03 21.05
C ASP A 73 -12.35 9.80 20.21
N ASN A 74 -12.92 10.00 19.02
CA ASN A 74 -13.20 8.91 18.10
C ASN A 74 -11.90 8.20 17.64
N LEU A 75 -10.82 8.93 17.38
CA LEU A 75 -9.50 8.36 17.11
C LEU A 75 -9.01 7.50 18.29
N ARG A 76 -9.08 8.03 19.52
CA ARG A 76 -8.66 7.29 20.72
C ARG A 76 -9.44 6.00 20.94
N ARG A 77 -10.75 5.99 20.64
CA ARG A 77 -11.59 4.77 20.68
C ARG A 77 -11.16 3.70 19.66
N LEU A 78 -10.53 4.11 18.56
CA LEU A 78 -9.93 3.21 17.58
C LEU A 78 -8.51 2.75 17.97
N GLY A 79 -7.98 3.18 19.12
CA GLY A 79 -6.60 2.94 19.54
C GLY A 79 -5.59 3.95 18.95
N VAL A 80 -6.06 4.95 18.20
CA VAL A 80 -5.22 5.99 17.58
C VAL A 80 -5.04 7.14 18.58
N GLN A 81 -3.90 7.15 19.28
CA GLN A 81 -3.61 8.10 20.37
C GLN A 81 -3.21 9.48 19.83
N ALA A 82 -4.21 10.32 19.53
CA ALA A 82 -4.02 11.68 19.04
C ALA A 82 -4.29 12.74 20.14
N PRO A 83 -3.63 13.92 20.07
CA PRO A 83 -3.95 15.06 20.93
C PRO A 83 -5.36 15.61 20.64
N ASN A 84 -5.88 16.48 21.51
CA ASN A 84 -7.26 17.00 21.39
C ASN A 84 -7.50 17.87 20.14
N GLN A 85 -6.45 18.55 19.65
CA GLN A 85 -6.48 19.33 18.44
C GLN A 85 -5.39 18.81 17.49
N PRO A 86 -5.62 17.67 16.82
CA PRO A 86 -4.57 17.02 16.06
C PRO A 86 -4.33 17.73 14.73
N SER A 87 -3.05 17.97 14.42
CA SER A 87 -2.60 18.25 13.05
C SER A 87 -2.66 16.99 12.19
N LEU A 88 -2.49 17.13 10.86
CA LEU A 88 -2.36 15.95 9.99
C LEU A 88 -1.19 15.05 10.42
N MET A 89 -0.06 15.65 10.81
CA MET A 89 1.13 14.92 11.25
C MET A 89 0.89 14.15 12.55
N ASP A 90 0.12 14.73 13.49
CA ASP A 90 -0.28 14.03 14.71
C ASP A 90 -1.17 12.83 14.40
N VAL A 91 -2.11 12.96 13.45
CA VAL A 91 -2.99 11.84 13.05
C VAL A 91 -2.18 10.72 12.43
N VAL A 92 -1.28 11.00 11.47
CA VAL A 92 -0.49 9.94 10.82
C VAL A 92 0.52 9.31 11.77
N ALA A 93 1.12 10.08 12.68
CA ALA A 93 2.00 9.54 13.73
C ALA A 93 1.22 8.64 14.69
N ALA A 94 0.00 9.03 15.07
CA ALA A 94 -0.87 8.22 15.92
C ALA A 94 -1.34 6.93 15.22
N ILE A 95 -1.62 6.98 13.91
CA ILE A 95 -1.92 5.77 13.11
C ILE A 95 -0.71 4.84 13.08
N SER A 96 0.49 5.38 12.82
CA SER A 96 1.75 4.63 12.88
C SER A 96 1.90 3.90 14.22
N GLY A 97 1.74 4.64 15.32
CA GLY A 97 1.84 4.08 16.67
C GLY A 97 0.79 3.01 16.96
N ALA A 98 -0.44 3.18 16.46
CA ALA A 98 -1.51 2.19 16.62
C ALA A 98 -1.19 0.87 15.88
N VAL A 99 -0.68 0.95 14.64
CA VAL A 99 -0.24 -0.23 13.87
C VAL A 99 0.93 -0.92 14.55
N ASP A 100 1.95 -0.17 14.98
CA ASP A 100 3.11 -0.70 15.70
C ASP A 100 2.71 -1.43 16.99
N HIS A 101 1.79 -0.84 17.76
CA HIS A 101 1.27 -1.44 18.98
C HIS A 101 0.52 -2.74 18.69
N TYR A 102 -0.41 -2.71 17.74
CA TYR A 102 -1.17 -3.89 17.33
C TYR A 102 -0.26 -5.03 16.82
N ALA A 103 0.74 -4.70 16.01
CA ALA A 103 1.71 -5.67 15.50
C ALA A 103 2.47 -6.37 16.64
N ARG A 104 2.91 -5.62 17.65
CA ARG A 104 3.62 -6.18 18.83
C ARG A 104 2.74 -7.14 19.62
N GLU A 105 1.45 -6.83 19.78
CA GLU A 105 0.50 -7.70 20.48
C GLU A 105 0.21 -9.00 19.72
N GLN A 106 0.27 -8.96 18.38
CA GLN A 106 -0.08 -10.09 17.50
C GLN A 106 1.12 -10.95 17.08
N GLY A 107 2.30 -10.77 17.68
CA GLY A 107 3.47 -11.62 17.45
C GLY A 107 4.68 -10.95 16.78
N GLY A 108 4.65 -9.63 16.62
CA GLY A 108 5.80 -8.81 16.23
C GLY A 108 5.66 -8.11 14.87
N ARG A 109 6.71 -7.36 14.52
CA ARG A 109 6.80 -6.61 13.26
C ARG A 109 7.25 -7.52 12.11
N THR A 110 6.71 -7.29 10.93
CA THR A 110 7.10 -7.98 9.69
C THR A 110 7.41 -6.94 8.62
N ASP A 111 8.33 -7.24 7.69
CA ASP A 111 8.69 -6.30 6.62
C ASP A 111 7.46 -5.84 5.81
N LEU A 112 6.51 -6.74 5.59
CA LEU A 112 5.26 -6.39 4.93
C LEU A 112 4.38 -5.48 5.79
N GLY A 113 4.25 -5.78 7.08
CA GLY A 113 3.54 -4.91 8.02
C GLY A 113 4.08 -3.49 7.99
N GLU A 114 5.41 -3.34 7.95
CA GLU A 114 6.08 -2.05 7.78
C GLU A 114 5.74 -1.39 6.44
N MET A 115 5.84 -2.14 5.33
CA MET A 115 5.49 -1.62 4.00
C MET A 115 4.03 -1.16 3.93
N ALA A 116 3.12 -1.89 4.58
CA ALA A 116 1.70 -1.54 4.64
C ALA A 116 1.46 -0.29 5.50
N GLN A 117 2.10 -0.20 6.66
CA GLN A 117 2.03 0.98 7.52
C GLN A 117 2.54 2.23 6.80
N MET A 118 3.70 2.16 6.15
CA MET A 118 4.25 3.25 5.35
C MET A 118 3.31 3.63 4.19
N ALA A 119 2.81 2.63 3.46
CA ALA A 119 1.87 2.88 2.37
C ALA A 119 0.60 3.58 2.86
N ALA A 120 0.07 3.21 4.04
CA ALA A 120 -1.12 3.85 4.61
C ALA A 120 -0.88 5.31 4.99
N ILE A 121 0.22 5.59 5.69
CA ILE A 121 0.60 6.95 6.11
C ILE A 121 0.82 7.87 4.92
N GLU A 122 1.55 7.39 3.91
CA GLU A 122 1.82 8.16 2.70
C GLU A 122 0.57 8.39 1.88
N SER A 123 -0.32 7.39 1.77
CA SER A 123 -1.57 7.53 1.03
C SER A 123 -2.46 8.60 1.65
N LEU A 124 -2.57 8.59 2.98
CA LEU A 124 -3.35 9.60 3.68
C LEU A 124 -2.72 10.98 3.53
N THR A 125 -1.41 11.11 3.71
CA THR A 125 -0.70 12.39 3.57
C THR A 125 -0.82 12.96 2.16
N THR A 126 -0.63 12.11 1.14
CA THR A 126 -0.68 12.49 -0.28
C THR A 126 -2.07 12.99 -0.68
N LEU A 127 -3.14 12.37 -0.16
CA LEU A 127 -4.50 12.71 -0.56
C LEU A 127 -5.16 13.77 0.33
N VAL A 128 -4.76 13.88 1.60
CA VAL A 128 -5.30 14.88 2.53
C VAL A 128 -4.52 16.20 2.45
N GLY A 129 -3.19 16.14 2.31
CA GLY A 129 -2.33 17.32 2.32
C GLY A 129 -2.76 18.42 1.34
N PRO A 130 -3.03 18.10 0.05
CA PRO A 130 -3.47 19.08 -0.93
C PRO A 130 -4.84 19.72 -0.65
N ASP A 131 -5.69 19.07 0.16
CA ASP A 131 -7.02 19.56 0.54
C ASP A 131 -6.96 20.54 1.72
N LEU A 132 -5.79 20.71 2.36
CA LEU A 132 -5.58 21.62 3.48
C LEU A 132 -5.14 23.01 3.00
N PRO A 133 -5.47 24.09 3.75
CA PRO A 133 -5.01 25.43 3.43
C PRO A 133 -3.47 25.51 3.34
N SER A 134 -2.95 26.17 2.31
CA SER A 134 -1.51 26.26 2.08
C SER A 134 -0.83 27.49 2.72
N LEU A 135 -1.61 28.48 3.16
CA LEU A 135 -1.09 29.77 3.65
C LEU A 135 -0.88 29.84 5.17
N PHE A 136 -1.57 28.98 5.94
CA PHE A 136 -1.47 28.93 7.39
C PHE A 136 -1.49 27.47 7.85
N GLU A 137 -1.02 27.23 9.08
CA GLU A 137 -1.13 25.91 9.69
C GLU A 137 -2.63 25.53 9.81
N PRO A 138 -3.06 24.40 9.22
CA PRO A 138 -4.46 23.99 9.26
C PRO A 138 -4.91 23.73 10.69
N ASN A 139 -6.08 24.24 11.06
CA ASN A 139 -6.65 23.90 12.38
C ASN A 139 -7.21 22.47 12.40
N ALA A 140 -7.38 21.92 13.60
CA ALA A 140 -7.90 20.55 13.78
C ALA A 140 -9.25 20.30 13.08
N GLY A 141 -10.12 21.30 12.99
CA GLY A 141 -11.40 21.20 12.30
C GLY A 141 -11.24 21.09 10.77
N GLU A 142 -10.23 21.75 10.19
CA GLU A 142 -9.88 21.62 8.77
C GLU A 142 -9.30 20.24 8.47
N VAL A 143 -8.38 19.76 9.31
CA VAL A 143 -7.82 18.41 9.24
C VAL A 143 -8.92 17.36 9.33
N GLN A 144 -9.80 17.49 10.31
CA GLN A 144 -10.97 16.62 10.47
C GLN A 144 -11.85 16.61 9.21
N ARG A 145 -12.21 17.79 8.69
CA ARG A 145 -13.06 17.87 7.48
C ARG A 145 -12.37 17.25 6.28
N ALA A 146 -11.09 17.50 6.07
CA ALA A 146 -10.32 16.95 4.95
C ALA A 146 -10.24 15.41 5.01
N ILE A 147 -9.95 14.85 6.18
CA ILE A 147 -9.95 13.40 6.42
C ILE A 147 -11.37 12.81 6.25
N GLY A 148 -12.39 13.47 6.80
CA GLY A 148 -13.78 13.00 6.76
C GLY A 148 -14.36 12.88 5.35
N ARG A 149 -13.81 13.60 4.37
CA ARG A 149 -14.21 13.46 2.96
C ARG A 149 -13.95 12.05 2.40
N PHE A 150 -12.98 11.33 2.94
CA PHE A 150 -12.65 9.95 2.53
C PHE A 150 -13.64 8.90 3.06
N ALA A 151 -14.62 9.30 3.86
CA ALA A 151 -15.73 8.43 4.27
C ALA A 151 -16.82 8.27 3.19
N GLY A 152 -16.65 8.90 2.03
CA GLY A 152 -17.46 8.66 0.83
C GLY A 152 -16.80 7.62 -0.08
N GLY A 153 -17.62 6.77 -0.74
CA GLY A 153 -17.13 5.69 -1.60
C GLY A 153 -16.12 6.14 -2.67
N ASP A 154 -16.39 7.25 -3.36
CA ASP A 154 -15.54 7.75 -4.45
C ASP A 154 -14.15 8.22 -3.96
N ARG A 155 -14.10 8.90 -2.80
CA ARG A 155 -12.83 9.33 -2.22
C ARG A 155 -12.10 8.17 -1.55
N PHE A 156 -12.83 7.24 -0.94
CA PHE A 156 -12.25 6.01 -0.44
C PHE A 156 -11.63 5.18 -1.57
N SER A 157 -12.23 5.11 -2.76
CA SER A 157 -11.64 4.37 -3.88
C SER A 157 -10.30 4.95 -4.32
N ALA A 158 -10.13 6.27 -4.29
CA ALA A 158 -8.84 6.90 -4.53
C ALA A 158 -7.83 6.56 -3.42
N LEU A 159 -8.24 6.61 -2.15
CA LEU A 159 -7.39 6.21 -1.02
C LEU A 159 -6.96 4.75 -1.07
N ALA A 160 -7.87 3.86 -1.42
CA ALA A 160 -7.57 2.43 -1.58
C ALA A 160 -6.62 2.21 -2.76
N ARG A 161 -6.83 2.88 -3.89
CA ARG A 161 -5.90 2.82 -5.04
C ARG A 161 -4.50 3.27 -4.63
N GLU A 162 -4.39 4.41 -3.96
CA GLU A 162 -3.11 4.96 -3.47
C GLU A 162 -2.38 3.97 -2.57
N PHE A 163 -3.09 3.41 -1.59
CA PHE A 163 -2.55 2.43 -0.66
C PHE A 163 -2.04 1.17 -1.37
N PHE A 164 -2.88 0.56 -2.21
CA PHE A 164 -2.51 -0.69 -2.87
C PHE A 164 -1.43 -0.48 -3.93
N SER A 165 -1.39 0.66 -4.62
CA SER A 165 -0.29 1.00 -5.53
C SER A 165 1.04 1.04 -4.78
N ARG A 166 1.11 1.85 -3.72
CA ARG A 166 2.32 2.02 -2.91
C ARG A 166 2.78 0.71 -2.27
N LEU A 167 1.83 -0.10 -1.80
CA LEU A 167 2.15 -1.38 -1.20
C LEU A 167 2.66 -2.39 -2.24
N THR A 168 2.03 -2.46 -3.42
CA THR A 168 2.52 -3.31 -4.52
C THR A 168 3.91 -2.89 -4.95
N GLN A 169 4.14 -1.60 -5.19
CA GLN A 169 5.44 -1.04 -5.52
C GLN A 169 6.52 -1.45 -4.52
N ARG A 170 6.31 -1.15 -3.22
CA ARG A 170 7.25 -1.52 -2.15
C ARG A 170 7.50 -3.01 -2.09
N SER A 171 6.47 -3.82 -2.28
CA SER A 171 6.62 -5.28 -2.26
C SER A 171 7.49 -5.76 -3.40
N LEU A 172 7.30 -5.23 -4.61
CA LEU A 172 8.14 -5.59 -5.76
C LEU A 172 9.57 -5.08 -5.58
N ASP A 173 9.77 -3.83 -5.19
CA ASP A 173 11.08 -3.25 -4.91
C ASP A 173 11.84 -4.05 -3.83
N TYR A 174 11.16 -4.43 -2.75
CA TYR A 174 11.73 -5.28 -1.70
C TYR A 174 12.28 -6.61 -2.24
N TYR A 175 11.62 -7.23 -3.22
CA TYR A 175 12.14 -8.45 -3.84
C TYR A 175 13.24 -8.16 -4.85
N LEU A 176 13.01 -7.22 -5.76
CA LEU A 176 13.90 -6.94 -6.88
C LEU A 176 15.23 -6.31 -6.42
N SER A 177 15.23 -5.49 -5.36
CA SER A 177 16.44 -4.84 -4.81
C SER A 177 17.56 -5.82 -4.46
N ARG A 178 17.23 -7.10 -4.21
CA ARG A 178 18.19 -8.18 -3.96
C ARG A 178 18.99 -8.62 -5.19
N GLU A 179 18.51 -8.31 -6.39
CA GLU A 179 19.16 -8.64 -7.66
C GLU A 179 19.64 -7.40 -8.41
N LEU A 180 18.88 -6.31 -8.39
CA LEU A 180 19.13 -5.15 -9.26
C LEU A 180 20.53 -4.56 -9.12
N GLY A 181 21.11 -4.58 -7.92
CA GLY A 181 22.49 -4.11 -7.70
C GLY A 181 23.56 -4.92 -8.43
N LYS A 182 23.26 -6.17 -8.81
CA LYS A 182 24.16 -7.02 -9.62
C LYS A 182 24.09 -6.68 -11.11
N HIS A 183 23.12 -5.87 -11.51
CA HIS A 183 22.89 -5.48 -12.90
C HIS A 183 23.31 -4.02 -13.17
N ILE A 184 24.20 -3.46 -12.35
CA ILE A 184 24.76 -2.13 -12.53
C ILE A 184 26.23 -2.28 -12.94
N GLY A 185 26.59 -1.75 -14.11
CA GLY A 185 27.97 -1.69 -14.59
C GLY A 185 28.14 -1.87 -16.09
N PRO A 186 29.39 -1.83 -16.60
CA PRO A 186 29.66 -2.02 -18.02
C PRO A 186 29.20 -3.39 -18.52
N GLY A 187 28.28 -3.41 -19.49
CA GLY A 187 27.75 -4.65 -20.08
C GLY A 187 26.58 -5.28 -19.31
N GLU A 188 26.15 -4.68 -18.19
CA GLU A 188 24.95 -5.08 -17.47
C GLU A 188 23.71 -4.30 -17.95
N ARG A 189 22.52 -4.68 -17.45
CA ARG A 189 21.23 -4.04 -17.77
C ARG A 189 21.28 -2.52 -17.53
N PHE A 190 21.79 -2.10 -16.38
CA PHE A 190 21.90 -0.70 -16.00
C PHE A 190 23.34 -0.24 -16.15
N ARG A 191 23.54 0.80 -16.96
CA ARG A 191 24.89 1.37 -17.14
C ARG A 191 25.43 1.99 -15.85
N ASP A 192 24.56 2.64 -15.09
CA ASP A 192 24.85 3.43 -13.91
C ASP A 192 23.61 3.54 -13.01
N ASP A 193 23.77 4.19 -11.85
CA ASP A 193 22.68 4.40 -10.88
C ASP A 193 21.52 5.25 -11.45
N ALA A 194 21.79 6.11 -12.44
CA ALA A 194 20.74 6.92 -13.07
C ALA A 194 19.83 6.05 -13.95
N ALA A 195 20.40 5.12 -14.72
CA ALA A 195 19.62 4.12 -15.46
C ALA A 195 18.81 3.21 -14.52
N ARG A 196 19.38 2.87 -13.37
CA ARG A 196 18.69 2.11 -12.32
C ARG A 196 17.48 2.88 -11.76
N ALA A 197 17.65 4.15 -11.44
CA ALA A 197 16.57 5.00 -10.92
C ALA A 197 15.44 5.21 -11.94
N GLN A 198 15.75 5.34 -13.24
CA GLN A 198 14.74 5.42 -14.29
C GLN A 198 13.88 4.15 -14.38
N PHE A 199 14.47 2.99 -14.14
CA PHE A 199 13.71 1.73 -14.07
C PHE A 199 12.78 1.70 -12.84
N ASP A 200 13.22 2.22 -11.70
CA ASP A 200 12.36 2.34 -10.52
C ASP A 200 11.16 3.26 -10.79
N ASP A 201 11.39 4.45 -11.33
CA ASP A 201 10.30 5.37 -11.71
C ASP A 201 9.31 4.73 -12.69
N ALA A 202 9.80 3.89 -13.61
CA ALA A 202 8.97 3.20 -14.57
C ALA A 202 8.18 2.03 -13.94
N LEU A 203 8.80 1.28 -13.02
CA LEU A 203 8.15 0.23 -12.23
C LEU A 203 7.04 0.83 -11.35
N ASP A 204 7.31 1.96 -10.71
CA ASP A 204 6.37 2.72 -9.90
C ASP A 204 5.15 3.14 -10.71
N ARG A 205 5.39 3.71 -11.91
CA ARG A 205 4.32 4.09 -12.83
C ARG A 205 3.48 2.89 -13.24
N HIS A 206 4.11 1.76 -13.57
CA HIS A 206 3.39 0.57 -13.99
C HIS A 206 2.51 0.00 -12.86
N CYS A 207 3.01 -0.01 -11.62
CA CYS A 207 2.22 -0.36 -10.43
C CYS A 207 1.04 0.60 -10.22
N TRP A 208 1.28 1.90 -10.35
CA TRP A 208 0.26 2.94 -10.22
C TRP A 208 -0.87 2.79 -11.24
N GLU A 209 -0.54 2.53 -12.49
CA GLU A 209 -1.54 2.39 -13.52
C GLU A 209 -2.33 1.08 -13.38
N ALA A 210 -1.66 -0.02 -13.01
CA ALA A 210 -2.32 -1.29 -12.73
C ALA A 210 -3.25 -1.20 -11.51
N SER A 211 -2.91 -0.38 -10.51
CA SER A 211 -3.74 -0.16 -9.33
C SER A 211 -5.10 0.48 -9.63
N ARG A 212 -5.29 1.09 -10.81
CA ARG A 212 -6.57 1.71 -11.23
C ARG A 212 -7.73 0.72 -11.14
N ILE A 213 -7.49 -0.58 -11.30
CA ILE A 213 -8.53 -1.60 -11.12
C ILE A 213 -9.14 -1.58 -9.71
N VAL A 214 -8.38 -1.24 -8.67
CA VAL A 214 -8.86 -1.13 -7.28
C VAL A 214 -9.91 -0.04 -7.17
N GLU A 215 -9.67 1.10 -7.81
CA GLU A 215 -10.57 2.25 -7.78
C GLU A 215 -11.98 1.89 -8.29
N THR A 216 -12.06 1.01 -9.30
CA THR A 216 -13.33 0.60 -9.93
C THR A 216 -14.30 -0.13 -9.01
N PHE A 217 -13.82 -0.77 -7.92
CA PHE A 217 -14.67 -1.57 -7.03
C PHE A 217 -14.56 -1.19 -5.55
N ALA A 218 -13.48 -0.51 -5.13
CA ALA A 218 -13.25 -0.16 -3.75
C ALA A 218 -14.37 0.72 -3.16
N GLY A 219 -14.87 1.69 -3.93
CA GLY A 219 -15.93 2.59 -3.48
C GLY A 219 -17.27 1.87 -3.26
N GLY A 220 -17.64 0.98 -4.18
CA GLY A 220 -18.85 0.15 -4.05
C GLY A 220 -18.74 -0.84 -2.88
N TRP A 221 -17.58 -1.47 -2.70
CA TRP A 221 -17.31 -2.32 -1.55
C TRP A 221 -17.41 -1.54 -0.24
N TYR A 222 -16.80 -0.35 -0.16
CA TYR A 222 -16.81 0.49 1.04
C TYR A 222 -18.21 0.95 1.40
N GLY A 223 -18.94 1.52 0.44
CA GLY A 223 -20.33 1.95 0.65
C GLY A 223 -21.24 0.81 1.10
N LYS A 224 -21.11 -0.38 0.51
CA LYS A 224 -21.87 -1.56 0.94
C LYS A 224 -21.57 -1.93 2.39
N ASN A 225 -20.31 -1.99 2.80
CA ASN A 225 -19.96 -2.38 4.17
C ASN A 225 -20.28 -1.29 5.20
N VAL A 226 -20.23 -0.02 4.82
CA VAL A 226 -20.59 1.11 5.72
C VAL A 226 -22.10 1.22 5.91
N TYR A 227 -22.92 1.06 4.86
CA TYR A 227 -24.35 1.39 4.90
C TYR A 227 -25.30 0.18 4.84
N GLN A 228 -24.85 -0.99 4.35
CA GLN A 228 -25.72 -2.13 4.01
C GLN A 228 -25.25 -3.48 4.59
N GLY A 229 -24.05 -3.56 5.14
CA GLY A 229 -23.46 -4.78 5.69
C GLY A 229 -23.29 -4.74 7.21
N ASP A 230 -22.59 -5.74 7.76
CA ASP A 230 -22.29 -5.85 9.20
C ASP A 230 -21.22 -4.85 9.69
N GLY A 231 -20.94 -3.80 8.91
CA GLY A 231 -19.84 -2.87 9.13
C GLY A 231 -18.52 -3.32 8.48
N LEU A 232 -17.51 -2.48 8.64
CA LEU A 232 -16.13 -2.72 8.19
C LEU A 232 -15.38 -3.61 9.19
N THR A 233 -15.80 -4.86 9.28
CA THR A 233 -15.22 -5.85 10.20
C THR A 233 -13.83 -6.30 9.72
N PRO A 234 -12.97 -6.81 10.62
CA PRO A 234 -11.69 -7.41 10.23
C PRO A 234 -11.81 -8.52 9.19
N ASP A 235 -12.91 -9.29 9.20
CA ASP A 235 -13.18 -10.34 8.21
C ASP A 235 -13.48 -9.76 6.82
N ALA A 236 -14.26 -8.66 6.75
CA ALA A 236 -14.51 -7.96 5.49
C ALA A 236 -13.20 -7.43 4.86
N ILE A 237 -12.29 -6.91 5.69
CA ILE A 237 -10.95 -6.46 5.29
C ILE A 237 -10.10 -7.62 4.79
N ARG A 238 -10.08 -8.73 5.53
CA ARG A 238 -9.34 -9.96 5.15
C ARG A 238 -9.79 -10.52 3.79
N LYS A 239 -11.07 -10.36 3.45
CA LYS A 239 -11.61 -10.77 2.14
C LYS A 239 -11.30 -9.78 1.02
N PHE A 240 -11.14 -8.50 1.32
CA PHE A 240 -10.88 -7.46 0.32
C PHE A 240 -9.47 -7.53 -0.25
N ALA A 241 -8.46 -7.61 0.61
CA ALA A 241 -7.06 -7.49 0.21
C ALA A 241 -6.60 -8.54 -0.82
N PRO A 242 -6.89 -9.85 -0.66
CA PRO A 242 -6.53 -10.85 -1.66
C PRO A 242 -7.16 -10.59 -3.03
N VAL A 243 -8.39 -10.05 -3.05
CA VAL A 243 -9.09 -9.71 -4.30
C VAL A 243 -8.42 -8.52 -4.98
N ALA A 244 -8.00 -7.50 -4.22
CA ALA A 244 -7.26 -6.36 -4.74
C ALA A 244 -5.92 -6.80 -5.36
N PHE A 245 -5.09 -7.54 -4.62
CA PHE A 245 -3.82 -8.05 -5.15
C PHE A 245 -3.98 -8.93 -6.39
N LYS A 246 -4.97 -9.84 -6.37
CA LYS A 246 -5.27 -10.69 -7.53
C LYS A 246 -5.62 -9.86 -8.77
N LYS A 247 -6.43 -8.80 -8.60
CA LYS A 247 -6.84 -7.93 -9.70
C LYS A 247 -5.68 -7.06 -10.21
N ILE A 248 -4.86 -6.49 -9.32
CA ILE A 248 -3.68 -5.70 -9.70
C ILE A 248 -2.71 -6.55 -10.51
N ARG A 249 -2.41 -7.77 -10.04
CA ARG A 249 -1.54 -8.70 -10.78
C ARG A 249 -2.08 -9.02 -12.17
N ALA A 250 -3.38 -9.34 -12.26
CA ALA A 250 -3.99 -9.61 -13.55
C ALA A 250 -3.91 -8.40 -14.50
N GLU A 251 -3.96 -7.19 -13.95
CA GLU A 251 -3.80 -5.95 -14.70
C GLU A 251 -2.36 -5.73 -15.16
N LEU A 252 -1.36 -6.00 -14.31
CA LEU A 252 0.06 -5.99 -14.69
C LEU A 252 0.34 -6.96 -15.86
N GLN A 253 -0.24 -8.17 -15.79
CA GLN A 253 -0.11 -9.17 -16.87
C GLN A 253 -0.77 -8.72 -18.18
N ARG A 254 -2.00 -8.17 -18.12
CA ARG A 254 -2.69 -7.69 -19.32
C ARG A 254 -1.98 -6.53 -20.01
N ARG A 255 -1.36 -5.66 -19.22
CA ARG A 255 -0.65 -4.48 -19.75
C ARG A 255 0.62 -4.88 -20.49
N ARG A 256 1.34 -5.88 -19.97
CA ARG A 256 2.41 -6.57 -20.71
C ARG A 256 1.90 -7.06 -22.08
N ASP A 257 0.82 -7.82 -22.09
CA ASP A 257 0.28 -8.43 -23.32
C ASP A 257 -0.29 -7.39 -24.32
N ALA A 258 -0.49 -6.13 -23.91
CA ALA A 258 -0.97 -5.04 -24.76
C ALA A 258 0.16 -4.16 -25.31
N GLU A 259 1.37 -4.29 -24.77
CA GLU A 259 2.58 -3.57 -25.19
C GLU A 259 3.46 -4.40 -26.16
N GLU A 260 3.15 -5.69 -26.35
CA GLU A 260 3.68 -6.60 -27.40
C GLU A 260 2.89 -6.50 -28.73
#